data_AF-A0A1L5NKR1-F1
#
_entry.id   AF-A0A1L5NKR1-F1
#
_cell.length_a   1.000
_cell.length_b   1.000
_cell.length_c   1.000
_cell.angle_alpha   90.00
_cell.angle_beta   90.00
_cell.angle_gamma   90.00
#
_symmetry.space_group_name_H-M   'P 1'
#
loop_
_entity.id
_entity.type
_entity.pdbx_description
1 polymer ?
#
loop_
_entity_poly.entity_id
_entity_poly.type
_entity_poly.pdbx_seq_one_letter_code
_entity_poly.pdbx_strand_id
1 'polypeptide(L)' 'MHQQGLSCKDLQPMLGSLGRVAEILNRRRSLSLEMIRRLHEHLEIPTDILIQPIRTNNTA' A
#
# COMPACT_ATOMS: atom_id res chain seq x y z
N MET A 1 -6.85 15.64 -14.96
CA MET A 1 -5.94 15.38 -13.81
C MET A 1 -5.29 14.02 -14.02
N HIS A 2 -4.09 13.96 -14.64
CA HIS A 2 -3.27 12.74 -14.70
C HIS A 2 -2.19 12.88 -13.63
N GLN A 3 -2.51 12.50 -12.39
CA GLN A 3 -1.50 12.36 -11.36
C GLN A 3 -0.70 11.10 -11.70
N GLN A 4 0.49 11.32 -12.27
CA GLN A 4 1.47 10.28 -12.57
C GLN A 4 1.79 9.46 -11.32
N GLY A 5 1.96 8.15 -11.52
CA GLY A 5 2.53 7.28 -10.49
C GLY A 5 2.29 5.82 -10.81
N LEU A 6 1.22 5.26 -10.26
CA LEU A 6 0.92 3.83 -10.30
C LEU A 6 -0.60 3.66 -10.31
N SER A 7 -1.15 2.94 -11.29
CA SER A 7 -2.56 2.58 -11.29
C SER A 7 -2.81 1.47 -10.26
N CYS A 8 -4.04 1.34 -9.76
CA CYS A 8 -4.41 0.22 -8.88
C CYS A 8 -4.08 -1.15 -9.51
N LYS A 9 -4.08 -1.22 -10.85
CA LYS A 9 -3.68 -2.41 -11.61
C LYS A 9 -2.18 -2.73 -11.50
N ASP A 10 -1.33 -1.72 -11.46
CA ASP A 10 0.12 -1.88 -11.36
C ASP A 10 0.55 -2.34 -9.96
N LEU A 11 -0.25 -2.00 -8.94
CA LEU A 11 -0.05 -2.43 -7.56
C LEU A 11 -0.63 -3.82 -7.25
N GLN A 12 -1.50 -4.34 -8.13
CA GLN A 12 -2.13 -5.65 -7.97
C GLN A 12 -1.13 -6.81 -7.76
N PRO A 13 -0.02 -6.95 -8.53
CA PRO A 13 0.95 -8.02 -8.30
C PRO A 13 1.65 -7.93 -6.93
N MET A 14 1.83 -6.72 -6.40
CA MET A 14 2.54 -6.48 -5.14
C MET A 14 1.61 -6.63 -3.94
N LEU A 15 0.37 -6.15 -4.07
CA LEU A 15 -0.56 -6.05 -2.95
C LEU A 15 -1.66 -7.13 -2.94
N GLY A 16 -2.00 -7.70 -4.09
CA GLY A 16 -3.11 -8.64 -4.26
C GLY A 16 -4.32 -8.01 -4.95
N SER A 17 -5.54 -8.36 -4.55
CA SER A 17 -6.77 -7.93 -5.24
C SER A 17 -6.95 -6.40 -5.29
N LEU A 18 -7.62 -5.89 -6.32
CA LEU A 18 -7.93 -4.45 -6.46
C LEU A 18 -8.66 -3.86 -5.25
N GLY A 19 -9.54 -4.65 -4.62
CA GLY A 19 -10.22 -4.23 -3.38
C GLY A 19 -9.22 -3.97 -2.26
N ARG A 20 -8.24 -4.87 -2.07
CA ARG A 20 -7.20 -4.71 -1.06
C ARG A 20 -6.27 -3.53 -1.38
N VAL A 21 -5.90 -3.35 -2.65
CA VAL A 21 -5.13 -2.19 -3.12
C VAL A 21 -5.87 -0.91 -2.72
N ALA A 22 -7.17 -0.82 -3.01
CA ALA A 22 -7.99 0.33 -2.65
C ALA A 22 -8.04 0.53 -1.12
N GLU A 23 -8.23 -0.51 -0.32
CA GLU A 23 -8.21 -0.39 1.16
C GLU A 23 -6.90 0.20 1.68
N ILE A 24 -5.77 -0.22 1.11
CA ILE A 24 -4.43 0.25 1.52
C ILE A 24 -4.19 1.70 1.08
N LEU A 25 -4.53 2.03 -0.16
CA LEU A 25 -4.43 3.41 -0.66
C LEU A 25 -5.32 4.37 0.14
N ASN A 26 -6.48 3.88 0.60
CA ASN A 26 -7.38 4.63 1.49
C ASN A 26 -6.98 4.55 2.97
N ARG A 27 -5.82 3.96 3.31
CA ARG A 27 -5.32 3.79 4.69
C ARG A 27 -6.33 3.10 5.63
N ARG A 28 -7.15 2.20 5.10
CA ARG A 28 -8.11 1.39 5.88
C ARG A 28 -7.52 0.04 6.31
N ARG A 29 -6.42 -0.39 5.68
CA ARG A 29 -5.75 -1.66 5.95
C ARG A 29 -4.24 -1.47 5.95
N SER A 30 -3.58 -2.02 6.98
CA SER A 30 -2.12 -2.00 7.09
C SER A 30 -1.45 -2.92 6.08
N LEU A 31 -0.27 -2.53 5.62
CA LEU A 31 0.59 -3.40 4.81
C LEU A 31 1.09 -4.57 5.68
N SER A 32 1.09 -5.78 5.14
CA SER A 32 1.76 -6.92 5.78
C SER A 32 3.26 -6.89 5.46
N LEU A 33 4.07 -7.59 6.26
CA LEU A 33 5.51 -7.66 6.04
C LEU A 33 5.88 -8.18 4.64
N GLU A 34 5.11 -9.13 4.12
CA GLU A 34 5.31 -9.66 2.76
C GLU A 34 5.02 -8.60 1.70
N MET A 35 3.97 -7.81 1.87
CA MET A 35 3.60 -6.72 0.95
C MET A 35 4.63 -5.61 0.98
N ILE A 36 5.16 -5.29 2.17
CA ILE A 36 6.24 -4.32 2.35
C ILE A 36 7.50 -4.76 1.59
N ARG A 37 7.90 -6.03 1.73
CA ARG A 37 9.05 -6.58 0.97
C ARG A 37 8.82 -6.48 -0.54
N ARG A 38 7.64 -6.90 -1.03
CA ARG A 38 7.32 -6.80 -2.47
C ARG A 38 7.36 -5.36 -2.97
N LEU A 39 6.79 -4.41 -2.24
CA LEU A 39 6.84 -2.99 -2.61
C LEU A 39 8.28 -2.45 -2.63
N HIS A 40 9.11 -2.83 -1.66
CA HIS A 40 10.52 -2.46 -1.64
C HIS A 40 11.26 -3.01 -2.85
N GLU A 41 11.11 -4.31 -3.16
CA GLU A 41 11.81 -4.94 -4.30
C GLU A 41 11.38 -4.36 -5.65
N HIS A 42 10.09 -4.01 -5.81
CA HIS A 42 9.56 -3.58 -7.11
C HIS A 42 9.59 -2.08 -7.35
N LEU A 43 9.46 -1.27 -6.29
CA LEU A 43 9.36 0.18 -6.38
C LEU A 43 10.56 0.88 -5.73
N GLU A 44 11.50 0.12 -5.16
CA GLU A 44 12.67 0.62 -4.45
C GLU A 44 12.31 1.61 -3.32
N ILE A 45 11.10 1.45 -2.74
CA ILE A 45 10.60 2.32 -1.66
C ILE A 45 11.20 1.84 -0.34
N PRO A 46 11.87 2.72 0.42
CA PRO A 46 12.44 2.38 1.72
C PRO A 46 11.41 1.77 2.67
N THR A 47 11.81 0.68 3.34
CA THR A 47 10.94 -0.05 4.27
C THR A 47 10.46 0.84 5.43
N ASP A 48 11.28 1.78 5.90
CA ASP A 48 10.93 2.73 6.98
C ASP A 48 9.66 3.55 6.66
N ILE A 49 9.47 3.90 5.39
CA ILE A 49 8.28 4.64 4.93
C ILE A 49 7.05 3.71 4.87
N LEU A 50 7.26 2.43 4.54
CA LEU A 50 6.19 1.45 4.37
C LEU A 50 5.65 0.88 5.70
N ILE A 51 6.46 0.88 6.76
CA ILE A 51 6.10 0.35 8.08
C ILE A 51 5.29 1.32 8.94
N GLN A 52 4.91 2.49 8.40
CA GLN A 52 4.21 3.50 9.18
C GLN A 52 2.88 2.96 9.74
N PRO A 53 2.60 3.19 11.03
CA PRO A 53 1.35 2.74 11.64
C PRO A 53 0.19 3.49 10.99
N ILE A 54 -0.83 2.73 10.57
CA ILE A 54 -2.06 3.31 10.09
C ILE A 54 -2.80 3.91 11.27
N ARG A 55 -3.06 5.21 11.22
CA ARG A 55 -4.01 5.87 12.10
C ARG A 55 -5.42 5.46 11.68
N THR A 56 -5.86 4.30 12.15
CA THR A 56 -7.30 4.01 12.17
C THR A 56 -7.89 4.92 13.23
N ASN A 57 -8.69 5.91 12.83
CA ASN A 57 -9.48 6.70 13.75
C ASN A 57 -10.50 5.76 14.41
N ASN A 58 -10.07 5.04 15.44
CA ASN A 58 -10.93 4.34 16.36
C ASN A 58 -11.49 5.40 17.31
N THR A 59 -12.52 6.13 16.86
CA THR A 59 -13.43 6.80 17.78
C THR A 59 -14.11 5.71 18.59
N ALA A 60 -13.58 5.48 19.79
CA ALA A 60 -14.25 4.79 20.87
C ALA A 60 -15.52 5.54 21.29
#